data_AF-A0A4C1Z3I6-F1
#
_entry.id   AF-A0A4C1Z3I6-F1
#
_cell.length_a   1.000
_cell.length_b   1.000
_cell.length_c   1.000
_cell.angle_alpha   90.00
_cell.angle_beta   90.00
_cell.angle_gamma   90.00
#
_symmetry.space_group_name_H-M   'P 1'
#
loop_
_entity.id
_entity.type
_entity.pdbx_description
1 polymer ?
#
loop_
_entity_poly.entity_id
_entity_poly.type
_entity_poly.pdbx_seq_one_letter_code
_entity_poly.pdbx_strand_id
1 'polypeptide(L)'
;MKEFYNVKSTISASAKKIVGQHGNIEDLHLIMRNIRGTAAYWRTALLDLTAMIKAIGPPTYFVTFSCNDINWIDMRKALLYADRRENAHPEALSINEVQKLIEKYPVVVARQFMNRFNALKS
;
A
#
# COMPACT_ATOMS: atom_id res chain seq x y z
N MET A 1 -16.28 16.15 -11.42
CA MET A 1 -17.56 16.80 -11.01
C MET A 1 -17.77 16.79 -9.48
N LYS A 2 -17.55 15.67 -8.75
CA LYS A 2 -17.66 15.61 -7.27
C LYS A 2 -16.73 16.57 -6.51
N GLU A 3 -15.47 16.68 -6.92
CA GLU A 3 -14.50 17.56 -6.23
C GLU A 3 -14.89 19.04 -6.28
N PHE A 4 -15.38 19.50 -7.42
CA PHE A 4 -15.82 20.89 -7.58
C PHE A 4 -17.02 21.22 -6.70
N TYR A 5 -17.95 20.27 -6.53
CA TYR A 5 -19.08 20.39 -5.62
C TYR A 5 -18.63 20.44 -4.15
N ASN A 6 -17.68 19.59 -3.77
CA ASN A 6 -17.10 19.57 -2.42
C ASN A 6 -16.42 20.91 -2.11
N VAL A 7 -15.59 21.43 -3.03
CA VAL A 7 -14.93 22.73 -2.88
C VAL A 7 -15.95 23.87 -2.71
N LYS A 8 -16.99 23.92 -3.55
CA LYS A 8 -18.05 24.94 -3.42
C LYS A 8 -18.80 24.82 -2.09
N SER A 9 -19.11 23.60 -1.64
CA SER A 9 -19.79 23.37 -0.36
C SER A 9 -18.93 23.80 0.83
N THR A 10 -17.62 23.51 0.80
CA THR A 10 -16.67 23.91 1.84
C THR A 10 -16.49 25.42 1.88
N ILE A 11 -16.36 26.06 0.72
CA ILE A 11 -16.29 27.53 0.62
C ILE A 11 -17.58 28.16 1.14
N SER A 12 -18.75 27.63 0.76
CA SER A 12 -20.05 28.16 1.20
C SER A 12 -20.26 28.02 2.72
N ALA A 13 -19.94 26.85 3.29
CA ALA A 13 -20.03 26.63 4.73
C ALA A 13 -19.05 27.52 5.52
N SER A 14 -17.86 27.75 4.97
CA SER A 14 -16.82 28.57 5.60
C SER A 14 -17.11 30.07 5.45
N ALA A 15 -17.68 30.51 4.32
CA ALA A 15 -18.11 31.90 4.09
C ALA A 15 -19.30 32.31 4.97
N LYS A 16 -20.24 31.39 5.24
CA LYS A 16 -21.36 31.64 6.18
C LYS A 16 -20.89 31.97 7.60
N LYS A 17 -19.71 31.51 8.03
CA LYS A 17 -19.13 31.86 9.34
C LYS A 17 -18.68 33.32 9.44
N ILE A 18 -18.21 33.93 8.34
CA ILE A 18 -17.73 35.33 8.31
C ILE A 18 -18.89 36.32 8.42
N VAL A 19 -20.06 35.99 7.88
CA VAL A 19 -21.22 36.90 7.85
C VAL A 19 -21.73 37.22 9.27
N GLY A 20 -21.40 36.39 10.27
CA GLY A 20 -21.79 36.59 11.67
C GLY A 20 -20.75 37.25 12.58
N GLN A 21 -19.48 37.37 12.18
CA GLN A 21 -18.40 37.90 13.02
C GLN A 21 -17.57 38.93 12.25
N HIS A 22 -17.38 40.11 12.84
CA HIS A 22 -16.55 41.19 12.28
C HIS A 22 -15.18 40.62 11.89
N GLY A 23 -14.86 40.68 10.59
CA GLY A 23 -13.74 39.98 9.96
C GLY A 23 -12.42 40.10 10.72
N ASN A 24 -12.13 39.09 11.52
CA ASN A 24 -10.87 38.95 12.23
C ASN A 24 -9.99 37.94 11.48
N ILE A 25 -8.66 38.09 11.59
CA ILE A 25 -7.66 37.31 10.84
C ILE A 25 -7.77 35.80 11.17
N GLU A 26 -8.26 35.46 12.36
CA GLU A 26 -8.52 34.09 12.82
C GLU A 26 -9.60 33.36 12.00
N ASP A 27 -10.63 34.08 11.54
CA ASP A 27 -11.71 33.51 10.73
C ASP A 27 -11.21 33.14 9.33
N LEU A 28 -10.33 33.96 8.76
CA LEU A 28 -9.69 33.68 7.48
C LEU A 28 -8.82 32.42 7.54
N HIS A 29 -8.06 32.26 8.62
CA HIS A 29 -7.23 31.07 8.83
C HIS A 29 -8.07 29.79 8.91
N LEU A 30 -9.21 29.82 9.63
CA LEU A 30 -10.14 28.69 9.72
C LEU A 30 -10.72 28.28 8.36
N ILE A 31 -11.03 29.26 7.49
CA ILE A 31 -11.54 29.02 6.14
C ILE A 31 -10.45 28.41 5.26
N MET A 32 -9.27 29.03 5.26
CA MET A 32 -8.15 28.59 4.43
C MET A 32 -7.75 27.16 4.78
N ARG A 33 -7.78 26.79 6.06
CA ARG A 33 -7.47 25.42 6.53
C ARG A 33 -8.35 24.34 5.89
N ASN A 34 -9.61 24.65 5.55
CA ASN A 34 -10.52 23.69 4.94
C ASN A 34 -10.34 23.57 3.41
N ILE A 35 -9.61 24.49 2.79
CA ILE A 35 -9.33 24.49 1.35
C ILE A 35 -8.00 23.78 1.13
N ARG A 36 -8.05 22.61 0.47
CA ARG A 36 -6.84 21.85 0.11
C ARG A 36 -5.91 22.71 -0.76
N GLY A 37 -4.61 22.64 -0.50
CA GLY A 37 -3.60 23.39 -1.26
C GLY A 37 -3.25 24.77 -0.72
N THR A 38 -3.98 25.29 0.28
CA THR A 38 -3.59 26.55 0.96
C THR A 38 -2.45 26.32 1.96
N ALA A 39 -1.72 27.39 2.30
CA ALA A 39 -0.68 27.32 3.32
C ALA A 39 -1.23 26.90 4.71
N ALA A 40 -2.42 27.38 5.09
CA ALA A 40 -3.07 27.02 6.36
C ALA A 40 -3.46 25.53 6.42
N TYR A 41 -3.90 24.96 5.29
CA TYR A 41 -4.18 23.53 5.17
C TYR A 41 -2.90 22.70 5.39
N TRP A 42 -1.81 23.03 4.67
CA TRP A 42 -0.54 22.31 4.80
C TRP A 42 0.08 22.44 6.20
N ARG A 43 0.00 23.63 6.81
CA ARG A 43 0.49 23.85 8.17
C ARG A 43 -0.27 22.98 9.19
N THR A 44 -1.59 22.88 9.04
CA THR A 44 -2.40 22.04 9.93
C THR A 44 -2.08 20.55 9.74
N ALA A 45 -2.02 20.08 8.48
CA ALA A 45 -1.65 18.70 8.18
C ALA A 45 -0.27 18.32 8.73
N LEU A 46 0.70 19.24 8.67
CA LEU A 46 2.03 19.04 9.25
C LEU A 46 2.00 18.97 10.79
N LEU A 47 1.22 19.83 11.44
CA LEU A 47 1.06 19.81 12.89
C LEU A 47 0.39 18.53 13.36
N ASP A 48 -0.65 18.07 12.65
CA ASP A 48 -1.33 16.81 12.93
C ASP A 48 -0.36 15.63 12.75
N LEU A 49 0.42 15.60 11.65
CA LEU A 49 1.45 14.57 11.44
C LEU A 49 2.50 14.59 12.55
N THR A 50 2.96 15.76 12.96
CA THR A 50 3.95 15.91 14.04
C THR A 50 3.39 15.44 15.37
N ALA A 51 2.12 15.74 15.65
CA ALA A 51 1.42 15.27 16.84
C ALA A 51 1.27 13.73 16.83
N MET A 52 0.91 13.15 15.68
CA MET A 52 0.85 11.69 15.51
C MET A 52 2.20 11.04 15.78
N ILE A 53 3.30 11.58 15.22
CA ILE A 53 4.66 11.05 15.44
C ILE A 53 5.04 11.11 16.93
N LYS A 54 4.67 12.19 17.63
CA LYS A 54 4.94 12.34 19.07
C LYS A 54 4.10 11.42 19.95
N ALA A 55 2.84 11.15 19.57
CA ALA A 55 1.91 10.38 20.38
C ALA A 55 2.02 8.86 20.14
N ILE A 56 2.12 8.44 18.87
CA ILE A 56 2.06 7.04 18.44
C ILE A 56 3.45 6.50 18.09
N GLY A 57 4.41 7.40 17.85
CA GLY A 57 5.76 7.05 17.42
C GLY A 57 5.93 7.17 15.91
N PRO A 58 7.11 6.80 15.38
CA PRO A 58 7.40 6.89 13.96
C PRO A 58 6.44 6.02 13.14
N PRO A 59 6.10 6.43 11.89
CA PRO A 59 5.25 5.63 11.03
C PRO A 59 5.87 4.24 10.79
N THR A 60 5.09 3.20 11.04
CA THR A 60 5.52 1.81 10.81
C THR A 60 4.96 1.32 9.48
N TYR A 61 5.84 0.91 8.57
CA TYR A 61 5.45 0.28 7.31
C TYR A 61 5.33 -1.23 7.50
N PHE A 62 4.19 -1.79 7.10
CA PHE A 62 3.99 -3.24 7.02
C PHE A 62 3.86 -3.63 5.56
N VAL A 63 4.73 -4.53 5.10
CA VAL A 63 4.70 -5.07 3.73
C VAL A 63 4.61 -6.58 3.81
N THR A 64 3.61 -7.15 3.15
CA THR A 64 3.42 -8.60 3.04
C THR A 64 3.73 -9.03 1.62
N PHE A 65 4.66 -9.98 1.47
CA PHE A 65 5.02 -10.56 0.18
C PHE A 65 4.38 -11.94 0.03
N SER A 66 3.84 -12.23 -1.16
CA SER A 66 3.33 -13.54 -1.53
C SER A 66 4.20 -14.19 -2.59
N CYS A 67 4.19 -15.52 -2.64
CA CYS A 67 4.88 -16.29 -3.67
C CYS A 67 4.04 -16.35 -4.96
N ASN A 68 4.69 -16.26 -6.12
CA ASN A 68 4.08 -16.54 -7.43
C ASN A 68 4.50 -17.94 -7.89
N ASP A 69 4.20 -18.93 -7.05
CA ASP A 69 4.61 -20.33 -7.14
C ASP A 69 4.15 -21.05 -8.41
N ILE A 70 2.99 -20.67 -8.95
CA ILE A 70 2.45 -21.25 -10.19
C ILE A 70 3.27 -20.81 -11.42
N ASN A 71 3.75 -19.57 -11.47
CA ASN A 71 4.32 -19.01 -12.70
C ASN A 71 5.86 -19.01 -12.72
N TRP A 72 6.51 -19.12 -11.57
CA TRP A 72 7.96 -19.10 -11.50
C TRP A 72 8.58 -20.40 -12.06
N ILE A 73 9.36 -20.27 -13.14
CA ILE A 73 10.00 -21.40 -13.82
C ILE A 73 11.00 -22.13 -12.91
N ASP A 74 11.74 -21.39 -12.11
CA ASP A 74 12.65 -21.91 -11.09
C ASP A 74 11.90 -22.63 -9.95
N MET A 75 10.69 -22.17 -9.59
CA MET A 75 9.82 -22.89 -8.65
C MET A 75 9.41 -24.24 -9.24
N ARG A 76 8.93 -24.24 -10.49
CA ARG A 76 8.56 -25.46 -11.21
C ARG A 76 9.74 -26.44 -11.33
N LYS A 77 10.95 -25.94 -11.60
CA LYS A 77 12.19 -26.74 -11.59
C LYS A 77 12.46 -27.36 -10.22
N ALA A 78 12.35 -26.58 -9.14
CA ALA A 78 12.57 -27.07 -7.79
C ALA A 78 11.54 -28.15 -7.39
N LEU A 79 10.28 -27.97 -7.79
CA LEU A 79 9.22 -28.96 -7.57
C LEU A 79 9.43 -30.24 -8.39
N LEU A 80 9.88 -30.14 -9.64
CA LEU A 80 10.21 -31.30 -10.47
C LEU A 80 11.40 -32.08 -9.91
N TYR A 81 12.42 -31.38 -9.40
CA TYR A 81 13.55 -31.99 -8.71
C TYR A 81 13.10 -32.76 -7.46
N ALA A 82 12.25 -32.15 -6.64
CA ALA A 82 11.68 -32.79 -5.46
C ALA A 82 10.83 -34.04 -5.81
N ASP A 83 10.17 -34.03 -6.96
CA ASP A 83 9.35 -35.12 -7.46
C ASP A 83 10.12 -36.17 -8.26
N ARG A 84 11.46 -36.08 -8.34
CA ARG A 84 12.35 -36.96 -9.13
C ARG A 84 12.03 -36.98 -10.63
N ARG A 85 11.49 -35.88 -11.16
CA ARG A 85 11.15 -35.68 -12.58
C ARG A 85 12.05 -34.62 -13.22
N GLU A 86 13.36 -34.74 -12.99
CA GLU A 86 14.36 -33.75 -13.44
C GLU A 86 14.42 -33.59 -14.96
N ASN A 87 14.08 -34.64 -15.71
CA ASN A 87 14.09 -34.64 -17.17
C ASN A 87 12.85 -33.95 -17.78
N ALA A 88 11.84 -33.61 -16.98
CA ALA A 88 10.62 -32.96 -17.48
C ALA A 88 10.85 -31.47 -17.71
N HIS A 89 10.29 -30.93 -18.81
CA HIS A 89 10.34 -29.50 -19.07
C HIS A 89 9.40 -28.73 -18.12
N PRO A 90 9.89 -27.74 -17.36
CA PRO A 90 9.07 -26.97 -16.41
C PRO A 90 7.90 -26.23 -17.06
N GLU A 91 8.07 -25.80 -18.31
CA GLU A 91 7.07 -25.07 -19.09
C GLU A 91 5.96 -25.97 -19.64
N ALA A 92 6.23 -27.27 -19.73
CA ALA A 92 5.25 -28.25 -20.22
C ALA A 92 4.21 -28.65 -19.15
N LEU A 93 4.44 -28.28 -17.88
CA LEU A 93 3.52 -28.59 -16.77
C LEU A 93 2.24 -27.75 -16.87
N SER A 94 1.09 -28.41 -16.81
CA SER A 94 -0.19 -27.73 -16.65
C SER A 94 -0.31 -27.06 -15.28
N ILE A 95 -1.14 -26.02 -15.17
CA ILE A 95 -1.38 -25.30 -13.90
C ILE A 95 -1.87 -26.26 -12.81
N ASN A 96 -2.76 -27.20 -13.17
CA ASN A 96 -3.30 -28.18 -12.23
C ASN A 96 -2.23 -29.13 -11.69
N GLU A 97 -1.28 -29.55 -12.53
CA GLU A 97 -0.16 -30.39 -12.08
C GLU A 97 0.78 -29.63 -11.16
N VAL A 98 1.06 -28.36 -11.46
CA VAL A 98 1.87 -27.50 -10.59
C VAL A 98 1.20 -27.31 -9.24
N GLN A 99 -0.11 -27.08 -9.21
CA GLN A 99 -0.87 -26.98 -7.97
C GLN A 99 -0.76 -28.26 -7.13
N LYS A 100 -0.92 -29.44 -7.74
CA LYS A 100 -0.73 -30.72 -7.03
C LYS A 100 0.68 -30.87 -6.46
N LEU A 101 1.71 -30.39 -7.18
CA LEU A 101 3.08 -30.42 -6.71
C LEU A 101 3.31 -29.45 -5.53
N ILE A 102 2.73 -28.26 -5.57
CA ILE A 102 2.79 -27.27 -4.50
C ILE A 102 2.18 -27.86 -3.21
N GLU A 103 1.00 -28.47 -3.32
CA GLU A 103 0.33 -29.13 -2.20
C GLU A 103 1.14 -30.32 -1.65
N LYS A 104 1.84 -31.06 -2.52
CA LYS A 104 2.67 -32.20 -2.15
C LYS A 104 4.00 -31.79 -1.49
N TYR A 105 4.59 -30.67 -1.91
CA TYR A 105 5.92 -30.23 -1.46
C TYR A 105 5.95 -28.79 -0.93
N PRO A 106 5.16 -28.44 0.11
CA PRO A 106 5.06 -27.08 0.62
C PRO A 106 6.39 -26.53 1.17
N VAL A 107 7.24 -27.41 1.72
CA VAL A 107 8.56 -27.02 2.26
C VAL A 107 9.49 -26.52 1.15
N VAL A 108 9.41 -27.12 -0.04
CA VAL A 108 10.23 -26.72 -1.20
C VAL A 108 9.81 -25.33 -1.69
N VAL A 109 8.50 -25.07 -1.73
CA VAL A 109 7.93 -23.77 -2.09
C VAL A 109 8.36 -22.69 -1.11
N ALA A 110 8.21 -22.94 0.19
CA ALA A 110 8.62 -22.00 1.23
C ALA A 110 10.12 -21.67 1.15
N ARG A 111 10.97 -22.69 0.95
CA ARG A 111 12.41 -22.50 0.79
C ARG A 111 12.75 -21.66 -0.45
N GLN A 112 12.12 -21.94 -1.58
CA GLN A 112 12.41 -21.22 -2.83
C GLN A 112 11.90 -19.77 -2.78
N PHE A 113 10.76 -19.53 -2.15
CA PHE A 113 10.29 -18.18 -1.86
C PHE A 113 11.29 -17.41 -0.98
N MET A 114 11.79 -18.03 0.09
CA MET A 114 12.82 -17.43 0.95
C MET A 114 14.13 -17.14 0.20
N ASN A 115 14.56 -18.03 -0.69
CA ASN A 115 15.76 -17.80 -1.51
C ASN A 115 15.61 -16.56 -2.39
N ARG A 116 14.44 -16.39 -3.04
CA ARG A 116 14.14 -15.19 -3.84
C ARG A 116 14.03 -13.94 -2.99
N PHE A 117 13.40 -14.02 -1.82
CA PHE A 117 13.30 -12.91 -0.89
C PHE A 117 14.68 -12.46 -0.39
N ASN A 118 15.56 -13.41 -0.07
CA ASN A 118 16.92 -13.10 0.36
C ASN A 118 17.76 -12.49 -0.77
N ALA A 119 17.58 -12.93 -2.02
CA ALA A 119 18.24 -12.34 -3.18
C ALA A 119 17.80 -10.90 -3.48
N LEU A 120 16.60 -10.49 -3.04
CA LEU A 120 16.16 -9.09 -3.14
C LEU A 120 16.89 -8.18 -2.14
N LYS A 121 17.38 -8.75 -1.03
CA LYS A 121 18.04 -8.01 0.05
C LYS A 121 19.55 -7.80 -0.18
N SER A 122 20.19 -8.66 -0.99
CA SER A 122 21.62 -8.61 -1.33
C SER A 122 21.91 -7.62 -2.46
#